data_AF-A0A7R9ZXQ5-F1
#
_entry.id   AF-A0A7R9ZXQ5-F1
#
_cell.length_a   1.000
_cell.length_b   1.000
_cell.length_c   1.000
_cell.angle_alpha   90.00
_cell.angle_beta   90.00
_cell.angle_gamma   90.00
#
_symmetry.space_group_name_H-M   'P 1'
#
loop_
_entity.id
_entity.type
_entity.pdbx_description
1 polymer ?
#
loop_
_entity_poly.entity_id
_entity_poly.type
_entity_poly.pdbx_seq_one_letter_code
_entity_poly.pdbx_strand_id
1 'polypeptide(L)'
;DIHAAFKRCMLGGAAAIARVVVHGSSREQNLLVQHMGKATVPTGSVFVGLCAGKEGRLSCLLNQVLCPAMHPGLPMAEPGQLSVEELTCCRRTLSLMATGRQFLVLSPWGGAELPRLLATVLRGALMGSDGG
;
A
#
# COMPACT_ATOMS: atom_id res chain seq x y z
N ASP A 1 17.21 13.83 -8.95
CA ASP A 1 15.95 14.23 -9.58
C ASP A 1 15.01 13.01 -9.69
N ILE A 2 13.84 13.11 -9.06
CA ILE A 2 12.83 12.04 -8.97
C ILE A 2 12.10 11.86 -10.31
N HIS A 3 11.80 12.94 -11.03
CA HIS A 3 11.10 12.87 -12.31
C HIS A 3 11.96 12.15 -13.36
N ALA A 4 13.25 12.52 -13.45
CA ALA A 4 14.20 11.83 -14.33
C ALA A 4 14.40 10.35 -13.94
N ALA A 5 14.23 9.98 -12.66
CA ALA A 5 14.30 8.59 -12.24
C ALA A 5 13.10 7.79 -12.78
N PHE A 6 11.87 8.28 -12.61
CA PHE A 6 10.68 7.62 -13.16
C PHE A 6 10.73 7.49 -14.68
N LYS A 7 11.14 8.54 -15.42
CA LYS A 7 11.31 8.46 -16.88
C LYS A 7 12.27 7.35 -17.31
N ARG A 8 13.38 7.19 -16.60
CA ARG A 8 14.35 6.12 -16.88
C ARG A 8 13.76 4.74 -16.56
N CYS A 9 13.07 4.60 -15.42
CA CYS A 9 12.44 3.34 -15.02
C CYS A 9 11.31 2.89 -15.97
N MET A 10 10.71 3.80 -16.73
CA MET A 10 9.73 3.44 -17.76
C MET A 10 10.34 2.72 -18.97
N LEU A 11 11.67 2.74 -19.14
CA LEU A 11 12.39 2.05 -20.21
C LEU A 11 11.80 2.31 -21.61
N GLY A 12 11.52 3.58 -21.92
CA GLY A 12 10.92 3.97 -23.20
C GLY A 12 9.48 3.45 -23.41
N GLY A 13 8.78 3.08 -22.33
CA GLY A 13 7.43 2.52 -22.37
C GLY A 13 7.38 0.99 -22.29
N ALA A 14 8.53 0.30 -22.26
CA ALA A 14 8.58 -1.15 -22.16
C ALA A 14 8.24 -1.68 -20.75
N ALA A 15 8.35 -0.84 -19.71
CA ALA A 15 8.05 -1.25 -18.34
C ALA A 15 6.57 -1.03 -18.01
N ALA A 16 5.90 -2.08 -17.51
CA ALA A 16 4.55 -1.97 -16.97
C ALA A 16 4.52 -1.28 -15.58
N ILE A 17 5.64 -1.35 -14.86
CA ILE A 17 5.78 -0.81 -13.51
C ILE A 17 7.10 -0.04 -13.40
N ALA A 18 7.03 1.24 -13.03
CA ALA A 18 8.21 2.02 -12.66
C ALA A 18 8.34 2.11 -11.14
N ARG A 19 9.42 1.54 -10.58
CA ARG A 19 9.72 1.59 -9.14
C ARG A 19 10.90 2.51 -8.87
N VAL A 20 10.69 3.52 -8.02
CA VAL A 20 11.73 4.48 -7.60
C VAL A 20 11.75 4.55 -6.07
N VAL A 21 12.95 4.40 -5.50
CA VAL A 21 13.20 4.55 -4.07
C VAL A 21 14.22 5.68 -3.85
N VAL A 22 13.85 6.67 -3.03
CA VAL A 22 14.67 7.86 -2.74
C VAL A 22 15.28 7.71 -1.34
N HIS A 23 16.60 7.90 -1.24
CA HIS A 23 17.34 7.86 0.04
C HIS A 23 17.55 9.29 0.58
N GLY A 24 17.58 9.44 1.91
CA GLY A 24 17.77 10.76 2.56
C GLY A 24 16.49 11.61 2.57
N SER A 25 15.42 11.04 3.10
CA SER A 25 14.07 11.58 2.95
C SER A 25 13.75 12.70 3.93
N SER A 26 13.23 13.81 3.39
CA SER A 26 12.47 14.79 4.17
C SER A 26 10.97 14.51 4.03
N ARG A 27 10.15 15.11 4.89
CA ARG A 27 8.69 14.97 4.83
C ARG A 27 8.14 15.37 3.46
N GLU A 28 8.71 16.39 2.84
CA GLU A 28 8.32 16.92 1.52
C GLU A 28 8.61 15.89 0.41
N GLN A 29 9.71 15.15 0.52
CA GLN A 29 10.06 14.12 -0.48
C GLN A 29 9.03 12.99 -0.54
N ASN A 30 8.37 12.67 0.58
CA ASN A 30 7.31 11.66 0.62
C ASN A 30 6.11 12.03 -0.26
N LEU A 31 5.79 13.32 -0.36
CA LEU A 31 4.72 13.83 -1.23
C LEU A 31 5.23 13.97 -2.67
N LEU A 32 6.45 14.50 -2.82
CA LEU A 32 7.05 14.75 -4.12
C LEU A 32 7.21 13.46 -4.93
N VAL A 33 7.60 12.35 -4.30
CA VAL A 33 7.76 11.06 -5.00
C VAL A 33 6.44 10.55 -5.57
N GLN A 34 5.32 10.76 -4.87
CA GLN A 34 3.99 10.39 -5.35
C GLN A 34 3.53 11.30 -6.48
N HIS A 35 3.71 12.61 -6.31
CA HIS A 35 3.32 13.60 -7.30
C HIS A 35 4.10 13.40 -8.62
N MET A 36 5.42 13.19 -8.52
CA MET A 36 6.27 12.92 -9.67
C MET A 36 5.96 11.57 -10.32
N GLY A 37 5.71 10.51 -9.54
CA GLY A 37 5.32 9.21 -10.10
C GLY A 37 4.04 9.33 -10.95
N LYS A 38 3.00 9.97 -10.40
CA LYS A 38 1.72 10.18 -11.09
C LYS A 38 1.84 11.09 -12.32
N ALA A 39 2.67 12.13 -12.26
CA ALA A 39 2.88 13.05 -13.39
C ALA A 39 3.73 12.44 -14.52
N THR A 40 4.61 11.49 -14.19
CA THR A 40 5.60 10.95 -15.14
C THR A 40 5.14 9.65 -15.80
N VAL A 41 4.45 8.79 -15.04
CA VAL A 41 4.10 7.45 -15.51
C VAL A 41 2.79 7.48 -16.33
N PRO A 42 2.79 6.97 -17.57
CA PRO A 42 1.62 7.02 -18.45
C PRO A 42 0.41 6.30 -17.89
N THR A 43 -0.78 6.75 -18.29
CA THR A 43 -2.04 6.05 -17.99
C THR A 43 -2.00 4.63 -18.58
N GLY A 44 -2.21 3.62 -17.74
CA GLY A 44 -2.09 2.20 -18.10
C GLY A 44 -0.84 1.51 -17.57
N SER A 45 0.15 2.28 -17.11
CA SER A 45 1.29 1.78 -16.33
C SER A 45 1.13 2.12 -14.85
N VAL A 46 1.84 1.38 -14.00
CA VAL A 46 1.81 1.56 -12.54
C VAL A 46 3.13 2.17 -12.08
N PHE A 47 3.10 2.96 -11.01
CA PHE A 47 4.30 3.44 -10.36
C PHE A 47 4.35 3.01 -8.89
N VAL A 48 5.56 2.79 -8.39
CA VAL A 48 5.85 2.57 -6.97
C VAL A 48 6.88 3.61 -6.55
N GLY A 49 6.44 4.59 -5.78
CA GLY A 49 7.28 5.69 -5.31
C GLY A 49 7.49 5.60 -3.81
N LEU A 50 8.73 5.43 -3.35
CA LEU A 50 9.03 5.26 -1.93
C LEU A 50 10.22 6.13 -1.51
N CYS A 51 10.20 6.50 -0.24
CA CYS A 51 11.30 7.10 0.48
C CYS A 51 11.85 6.06 1.46
N ALA A 52 13.16 5.87 1.48
CA ALA A 52 13.82 4.96 2.41
C ALA A 52 13.95 5.59 3.81
N GLY A 53 14.05 4.74 4.83
CA GLY A 53 14.24 5.13 6.23
C GLY A 53 12.95 5.48 6.97
N LYS A 54 13.10 5.82 8.26
CA LYS A 54 11.97 6.11 9.17
C LYS A 54 11.10 7.28 8.70
N GLU A 55 11.70 8.31 8.12
CA GLU A 55 10.99 9.46 7.55
C GLU A 55 10.20 9.10 6.27
N GLY A 56 10.49 7.94 5.68
CA GLY A 56 9.83 7.43 4.47
C GLY A 56 8.47 6.75 4.71
N ARG A 57 8.04 6.59 5.96
CA ARG A 57 6.78 5.89 6.32
C ARG A 57 5.56 6.46 5.60
N LEU A 58 5.50 7.78 5.42
CA LEU A 58 4.38 8.44 4.75
C LEU A 58 4.30 8.04 3.26
N SER A 59 5.42 7.88 2.57
CA SER A 59 5.43 7.43 1.18
C SER A 59 4.87 6.01 1.04
N CYS A 60 5.13 5.11 2.00
CA CYS A 60 4.51 3.79 2.05
C CYS A 60 2.99 3.88 2.23
N LEU A 61 2.52 4.76 3.12
CA LEU A 61 1.08 4.98 3.33
C LEU A 61 0.38 5.49 2.08
N LEU A 62 0.99 6.43 1.37
CA LEU A 62 0.43 7.04 0.17
C LEU A 62 0.53 6.15 -1.07
N ASN A 63 1.51 5.25 -1.14
CA ASN A 63 1.71 4.35 -2.26
C ASN A 63 0.67 3.22 -2.28
N GLN A 64 -0.43 3.41 -3.00
CA GLN A 64 -1.57 2.48 -2.98
C GLN A 64 -1.30 1.14 -3.68
N VAL A 65 -0.33 1.07 -4.59
CA VAL A 65 -0.08 -0.11 -5.42
C VAL A 65 1.27 -0.75 -5.08
N LEU A 66 1.28 -2.05 -4.79
CA LEU A 66 2.50 -2.83 -4.52
C LEU A 66 3.40 -2.20 -3.43
N CYS A 67 2.79 -1.64 -2.39
CA CYS A 67 3.53 -1.13 -1.24
C CYS A 67 4.24 -2.30 -0.54
N PRO A 68 5.57 -2.24 -0.34
CA PRO A 68 6.26 -3.22 0.50
C PRO A 68 5.75 -3.08 1.94
N ALA A 69 5.54 -4.22 2.58
CA ALA A 69 5.10 -4.31 3.97
C ALA A 69 5.94 -5.36 4.70
N MET A 70 6.11 -5.23 6.01
CA MET A 70 6.73 -6.27 6.82
C MET A 70 5.67 -7.25 7.32
N HIS A 71 6.12 -8.48 7.60
CA HIS A 71 5.35 -9.47 8.33
C HIS A 71 6.05 -9.72 9.68
N PRO A 72 5.33 -9.75 10.82
CA PRO A 72 5.96 -9.91 12.14
C PRO A 72 6.82 -11.17 12.31
N GLY A 73 6.49 -12.23 11.57
CA GLY A 73 7.27 -13.48 11.54
C GLY A 73 8.53 -13.46 10.66
N LEU A 74 8.88 -12.33 10.05
CA LEU A 74 10.07 -12.18 9.21
C LEU A 74 11.00 -11.10 9.78
N PRO A 75 12.32 -11.21 9.55
CA PRO A 75 13.25 -10.14 9.93
C PRO A 75 12.90 -8.84 9.18
N MET A 76 13.06 -7.71 9.86
CA MET A 76 12.81 -6.40 9.27
C MET A 76 13.83 -6.15 8.15
N ALA A 77 13.35 -5.89 6.93
CA ALA A 77 14.23 -5.68 5.78
C ALA A 77 14.77 -4.25 5.74
N GLU A 78 13.96 -3.26 6.11
CA GLU A 78 14.33 -1.85 6.04
C GLU A 78 13.88 -1.03 7.26
N PRO A 79 14.70 -0.08 7.75
CA PRO A 79 14.31 0.84 8.82
C PRO A 79 13.02 1.61 8.51
N GLY A 80 12.02 1.47 9.36
CA GLY A 80 10.74 2.16 9.21
C GLY A 80 9.74 1.48 8.28
N GLN A 81 9.99 0.23 7.89
CA GLN A 81 9.01 -0.58 7.18
C GLN A 81 7.76 -0.78 8.05
N LEU A 82 6.59 -0.70 7.44
CA LEU A 82 5.29 -0.83 8.11
C LEU A 82 4.73 -2.23 7.88
N SER A 83 4.06 -2.81 8.87
CA SER A 83 3.33 -4.06 8.68
C SER A 83 2.07 -3.84 7.83
N VAL A 84 1.49 -4.93 7.30
CA VAL A 84 0.21 -4.86 6.58
C VAL A 84 -0.89 -4.30 7.48
N GLU A 85 -0.90 -4.68 8.75
CA GLU A 85 -1.87 -4.23 9.75
C GLU A 85 -1.71 -2.73 10.02
N GLU A 86 -0.48 -2.25 10.23
CA GLU A 86 -0.20 -0.83 10.43
C GLU A 86 -0.58 0.00 9.20
N LEU A 87 -0.18 -0.44 8.00
CA LEU A 87 -0.54 0.22 6.75
C LEU A 87 -2.07 0.32 6.60
N THR A 88 -2.78 -0.77 6.85
CA THR A 88 -4.23 -0.83 6.70
C THR A 88 -4.93 0.05 7.73
N CYS A 89 -4.50 0.00 8.99
CA CYS A 89 -5.02 0.84 10.06
C CYS A 89 -4.82 2.33 9.74
N CYS A 90 -3.59 2.74 9.43
CA CYS A 90 -3.29 4.14 9.11
C CYS A 90 -4.04 4.63 7.86
N ARG A 91 -4.11 3.82 6.80
CA ARG A 91 -4.86 4.19 5.58
C ARG A 91 -6.35 4.31 5.83
N ARG A 92 -6.92 3.48 6.71
CA ARG A 92 -8.32 3.58 7.13
C ARG A 92 -8.56 4.87 7.91
N THR A 93 -7.72 5.17 8.91
CA THR A 93 -7.80 6.40 9.71
C THR A 93 -7.68 7.66 8.86
N LEU A 94 -6.81 7.64 7.84
CA LEU A 94 -6.60 8.76 6.93
C LEU A 94 -7.59 8.81 5.75
N SER A 95 -8.60 7.92 5.72
CA SER A 95 -9.56 7.81 4.61
C SER A 95 -8.90 7.64 3.23
N LEU A 96 -7.75 6.96 3.20
CA LEU A 96 -7.00 6.63 1.98
C LEU A 96 -7.44 5.31 1.34
N MET A 97 -8.30 4.53 2.02
CA MET A 97 -8.90 3.33 1.46
C MET A 97 -10.26 3.67 0.85
N ALA A 98 -10.51 3.17 -0.36
CA ALA A 98 -11.85 3.21 -0.93
C ALA A 98 -12.82 2.43 -0.03
N THR A 99 -14.05 2.93 0.10
CA THR A 99 -15.10 2.24 0.85
C THR A 99 -15.44 0.92 0.14
N GLY A 100 -15.09 -0.20 0.77
CA GLY A 100 -15.46 -1.52 0.26
C GLY A 100 -16.98 -1.65 0.23
N ARG A 101 -17.53 -2.12 -0.89
CA ARG A 101 -18.95 -2.50 -0.95
C ARG A 101 -19.09 -3.93 -0.44
N GLN A 102 -19.86 -4.10 0.62
CA GLN A 102 -20.25 -5.42 1.11
C GLN A 102 -21.59 -5.78 0.47
N PHE A 103 -21.68 -6.99 -0.07
CA PHE A 103 -22.91 -7.51 -0.67
C PHE A 103 -23.34 -8.75 0.11
N LEU A 104 -24.63 -8.84 0.38
CA LEU A 104 -25.20 -10.05 0.97
C LEU A 104 -25.31 -11.11 -0.13
N VAL A 105 -24.56 -12.20 -0.01
CA VAL A 105 -24.68 -13.35 -0.91
C VAL A 105 -25.79 -14.25 -0.38
N LEU A 106 -26.97 -14.17 -0.99
CA LEU A 106 -28.07 -15.08 -0.71
C LEU A 106 -27.82 -16.39 -1.45
N SER A 107 -27.40 -17.43 -0.72
CA SER A 107 -27.34 -18.78 -1.28
C SER A 107 -28.74 -19.41 -1.24
N PRO A 108 -29.23 -20.07 -2.30
CA PRO A 108 -30.54 -20.73 -2.29
C PRO A 108 -30.60 -21.94 -1.34
N TRP A 109 -29.44 -22.39 -0.85
CA TRP A 109 -29.30 -23.47 0.11
C TRP A 109 -28.66 -22.84 1.35
N GLY A 110 -29.45 -22.66 2.42
CA GLY A 110 -29.12 -21.90 3.62
C GLY A 110 -27.94 -22.44 4.43
N GLY A 111 -26.72 -22.33 3.90
CA GLY A 111 -25.50 -22.69 4.60
C GLY A 111 -25.06 -21.57 5.53
N ALA A 112 -25.21 -21.77 6.84
CA ALA A 112 -24.70 -20.87 7.89
C ALA A 112 -23.17 -20.68 7.88
N GLU A 113 -22.44 -21.44 7.06
CA GLU A 113 -20.98 -21.39 6.93
C GLU A 113 -20.47 -20.13 6.23
N LEU A 114 -21.21 -19.57 5.27
CA LEU A 114 -20.76 -18.39 4.51
C LEU A 114 -20.76 -17.12 5.38
N PRO A 115 -21.81 -16.84 6.20
CA PRO A 115 -21.76 -15.76 7.19
C PRO A 115 -20.65 -15.94 8.24
N ARG A 116 -20.35 -17.18 8.67
CA ARG A 116 -19.26 -17.46 9.63
C ARG A 116 -17.90 -17.17 9.03
N LEU A 117 -17.66 -17.64 7.80
CA LEU A 117 -16.40 -17.41 7.09
C LEU A 117 -16.22 -15.92 6.78
N LEU A 118 -17.28 -15.22 6.36
CA LEU A 118 -17.25 -13.77 6.17
C LEU A 118 -16.95 -13.05 7.50
N ALA A 119 -17.58 -13.46 8.61
CA ALA A 119 -17.33 -12.86 9.92
C ALA A 119 -15.92 -13.16 10.46
N THR A 120 -15.31 -14.29 10.12
CA THR A 120 -13.93 -14.63 10.50
C THR A 120 -12.93 -13.84 9.65
N VAL A 121 -13.13 -13.76 8.34
CA VAL A 121 -12.27 -12.98 7.42
C VAL A 121 -12.39 -11.48 7.72
N LEU A 122 -13.62 -10.98 7.96
CA LEU A 122 -13.83 -9.60 8.35
C LEU A 122 -13.30 -9.32 9.76
N ARG A 123 -13.43 -10.23 10.74
CA ARG A 123 -12.78 -10.04 12.05
C ARG A 123 -11.26 -10.02 11.93
N GLY A 124 -10.65 -10.93 11.18
CA GLY A 124 -9.20 -10.91 10.93
C GLY A 124 -8.73 -9.65 10.17
N ALA A 125 -9.56 -9.08 9.31
CA ALA A 125 -9.26 -7.86 8.57
C ALA A 125 -9.65 -6.55 9.30
N LEU A 126 -10.50 -6.62 10.31
CA LEU A 126 -10.99 -5.47 11.08
C LEU A 126 -10.34 -5.37 12.47
N MET A 127 -10.01 -6.49 13.11
CA MET A 127 -9.33 -6.58 14.41
C MET A 127 -7.84 -6.86 14.20
N GLY A 128 -7.11 -5.85 13.74
CA GLY A 128 -5.69 -5.76 14.05
C GLY A 128 -5.57 -5.24 15.48
N SER A 129 -5.12 -6.11 16.40
CA SER A 129 -4.72 -5.83 17.79
C SER A 129 -5.84 -5.62 18.83
N ASP A 130 -6.33 -6.74 19.39
CA ASP A 130 -6.42 -6.87 20.86
C ASP A 130 -5.49 -8.03 21.26
N GLY A 131 -4.34 -7.71 21.88
CA GLY A 131 -3.46 -8.72 22.47
C GLY A 131 -1.99 -8.32 22.57
N GLY A 132 -1.60 -7.75 23.70
CA GLY A 132 -0.21 -7.58 24.13
C GLY A 132 0.04 -6.32 24.93
#